data_AF-A0A3S2VI43-F1
#
_entry.id   AF-A0A3S2VI43-F1
#
_cell.length_a   1.000
_cell.length_b   1.000
_cell.length_c   1.000
_cell.angle_alpha   90.00
_cell.angle_beta   90.00
_cell.angle_gamma   90.00
#
_symmetry.space_group_name_H-M   'P 1'
#
loop_
_entity.id
_entity.type
_entity.pdbx_description
1 polymer ?
#
loop_
_entity_poly.entity_id
_entity_poly.type
_entity_poly.pdbx_seq_one_letter_code
_entity_poly.pdbx_strand_id
1 'polypeptide(L)'
;MQYVTESTRRAAYRWLAKLQESEVRRLRVVFSNGPSYADLTPGQYDQGLVWLRSLGLVTPQGTAAGALRVKDLSDAEAAVTRVLAKRDLEARKATGDAGERALLELLRESGAQDVFHAAAESDSYGYDVAATVAGRRLHIECKATTDARQLTVHLSRNEFETMRMDPLWILVAVLVGEDGQARQVVTVDRAWLRAAAPADTTGDVRWESARFRVPSQMMAPGITAGSERVLAHHGQEAAGLRVWGRSGDLALLS
;
A
#
# COMPACT_ATOMS: atom_id res chain seq x y z
N MET A 1 3.14 5.19 11.61
CA MET A 1 4.49 5.72 11.35
C MET A 1 4.60 7.10 11.99
N GLN A 2 5.48 7.28 12.98
CA GLN A 2 5.71 8.59 13.61
C GLN A 2 6.24 9.56 12.56
N TYR A 3 5.65 10.75 12.46
CA TYR A 3 6.16 11.80 11.56
C TYR A 3 7.55 12.24 12.04
N VAL A 4 8.57 11.94 11.25
CA VAL A 4 9.95 12.38 11.52
C VAL A 4 10.09 13.84 11.11
N THR A 5 10.49 14.68 12.05
CA THR A 5 10.68 16.13 11.82
C THR A 5 11.84 16.39 10.86
N GLU A 6 11.81 17.54 10.18
CA GLU A 6 12.90 17.96 9.30
C GLU A 6 14.25 18.05 10.06
N SER A 7 14.22 18.52 11.30
CA SER A 7 15.42 18.54 12.16
C SER A 7 15.98 17.15 12.45
N THR A 8 15.11 16.15 12.65
CA THR A 8 15.52 14.76 12.86
C THR A 8 16.13 14.16 11.59
N ARG A 9 15.60 14.51 10.40
CA ARG A 9 16.15 14.06 9.12
C ARG A 9 17.53 14.65 8.86
N ARG A 10 17.67 15.96 9.05
CA ARG A 10 18.97 16.65 8.91
C ARG A 10 20.03 16.08 9.86
N ALA A 11 19.65 15.82 11.12
CA ALA A 11 20.52 15.14 12.07
C ALA A 11 20.95 13.75 11.57
N ALA A 12 20.01 12.95 11.06
CA ALA A 12 20.30 11.62 10.51
C ALA A 12 21.25 11.67 9.29
N TYR A 13 21.07 12.62 8.38
CA TYR A 13 21.97 12.75 7.22
C TYR A 13 23.40 13.07 7.66
N ARG A 14 23.57 13.95 8.66
CA ARG A 14 24.88 14.27 9.24
C ARG A 14 25.51 13.08 9.95
N TRP A 15 24.71 12.28 10.66
CA TRP A 15 25.16 11.01 11.23
C TRP A 15 25.73 10.09 10.16
N LEU A 16 24.99 9.81 9.09
CA LEU A 16 25.44 8.91 8.02
C LEU A 16 26.72 9.40 7.33
N ALA A 17 26.81 10.70 7.04
CA ALA A 17 27.99 11.28 6.41
C ALA A 17 29.24 11.15 7.30
N LYS A 18 29.08 11.30 8.61
CA LYS A 18 30.22 11.31 9.56
C LYS A 18 30.59 9.95 10.13
N LEU A 19 29.68 8.98 10.12
CA LEU A 19 29.95 7.63 10.65
C LEU A 19 31.00 6.85 9.85
N GLN A 20 31.33 7.28 8.63
CA GLN A 20 32.46 6.76 7.86
C GLN A 20 33.82 7.25 8.40
N GLU A 21 33.83 8.40 9.08
CA GLU A 21 35.04 9.04 9.60
C GLU A 21 35.29 8.69 11.07
N SER A 22 34.24 8.41 11.84
CA SER A 22 34.36 8.20 13.28
C SER A 22 33.19 7.46 13.92
N GLU A 23 33.42 6.95 15.13
CA GLU A 23 32.42 6.24 15.92
C GLU A 23 31.42 7.17 16.61
N VAL A 24 30.26 6.62 16.98
CA VAL A 24 29.14 7.37 17.61
C VAL A 24 29.57 8.20 18.81
N ARG A 25 30.40 7.67 19.71
CA ARG A 25 30.82 8.40 20.92
C ARG A 25 31.57 9.68 20.58
N ARG A 26 32.51 9.60 19.64
CA ARG A 26 33.31 10.76 19.21
C ARG A 26 32.46 11.76 18.44
N LEU A 27 31.58 11.29 17.56
CA LEU A 27 30.68 12.18 16.82
C LEU A 27 29.67 12.90 17.69
N ARG A 28 29.20 12.31 18.80
CA ARG A 28 28.38 13.02 19.80
C ARG A 28 29.08 14.27 20.32
N VAL A 29 30.36 14.16 20.65
CA VAL A 29 31.15 15.29 21.12
C VAL A 29 31.28 16.36 20.03
N VAL A 30 31.51 15.94 18.78
CA VAL A 30 31.60 16.84 17.61
C VAL A 30 30.27 17.58 17.36
N PHE A 31 29.15 16.87 17.38
CA PHE A 31 27.83 17.45 17.16
C PHE A 31 27.40 18.39 18.29
N SER A 32 27.79 18.10 19.54
CA SER A 32 27.43 18.96 20.68
C SER A 32 28.28 20.23 20.80
N ASN A 33 29.54 20.21 20.34
CA ASN A 33 30.49 21.31 20.58
C ASN A 33 30.96 22.02 19.30
N GLY A 34 30.67 21.46 18.12
CA GLY A 34 31.15 22.00 16.85
C GLY A 34 30.27 23.16 16.37
N PRO A 35 30.84 24.33 16.03
CA PRO A 35 30.07 25.48 15.56
C PRO A 35 29.28 25.19 14.27
N SER A 36 29.81 24.33 13.39
CA SER A 36 29.13 23.89 12.16
C SER A 36 27.92 22.98 12.39
N TYR A 37 27.64 22.58 13.65
CA TYR A 37 26.56 21.67 14.03
C TYR A 37 25.60 22.27 15.06
N ALA A 38 25.79 23.54 15.43
CA ALA A 38 25.03 24.22 16.47
C ALA A 38 23.57 24.54 16.08
N ASP A 39 23.18 24.35 14.82
CA ASP A 39 21.80 24.52 14.35
C ASP A 39 20.84 23.42 14.81
N LEU A 40 21.36 22.34 15.42
CA LEU A 40 20.57 21.24 15.97
C LEU A 40 20.98 20.95 17.41
N THR A 41 20.00 20.65 18.25
CA THR A 41 20.20 20.27 19.65
C THR A 41 20.75 18.83 19.75
N PRO A 42 21.47 18.49 20.85
CA PRO A 42 21.89 17.11 21.10
C PRO A 42 20.74 16.09 21.06
N GLY A 43 19.55 16.48 21.56
CA GLY A 43 18.35 15.63 21.50
C GLY A 43 17.87 15.35 20.08
N GLN A 44 17.97 16.31 19.16
CA GLN A 44 17.66 16.09 17.74
C GLN A 44 18.66 15.15 17.08
N TYR A 45 19.95 15.23 17.45
CA TYR A 45 20.95 14.26 17.02
C TYR A 45 20.67 12.85 17.54
N ASP A 46 20.21 12.72 18.78
CA ASP A 46 19.82 11.43 19.34
C ASP A 46 18.63 10.82 18.61
N GLN A 47 17.60 11.62 18.35
CA GLN A 47 16.45 11.19 17.56
C GLN A 47 16.86 10.76 16.14
N GLY A 48 17.79 11.50 15.51
CA GLY A 48 18.31 11.15 14.20
C GLY A 48 19.02 9.80 14.19
N LEU A 49 19.87 9.53 15.18
CA LEU A 49 20.57 8.23 15.30
C LEU A 49 19.60 7.07 15.58
N VAL A 50 18.61 7.28 16.47
CA VAL A 50 17.56 6.29 16.74
C VAL A 50 16.77 5.97 15.47
N TRP A 51 16.45 6.98 14.67
CA TRP A 51 15.75 6.78 13.41
C TRP A 51 16.58 6.00 12.40
N LEU A 52 17.87 6.32 12.22
CA LEU A 52 18.74 5.53 11.34
C LEU A 52 18.84 4.06 11.74
N ARG A 53 18.87 3.78 13.05
CA ARG A 53 18.84 2.40 13.57
C ARG A 53 17.53 1.70 13.26
N SER A 54 16.39 2.39 13.39
CA SER A 54 15.08 1.81 13.04
C SER A 54 14.90 1.56 11.54
N LEU A 55 15.66 2.26 10.70
CA LEU A 55 15.81 2.00 9.27
C LEU A 55 16.81 0.89 8.94
N GLY A 56 17.57 0.39 9.93
CA GLY A 56 18.64 -0.58 9.72
C GLY A 56 19.86 0.00 8.99
N LEU A 57 19.96 1.32 8.87
CA LEU A 57 21.07 2.02 8.22
C LEU A 57 22.29 2.18 9.15
N VAL A 58 22.07 2.05 10.46
CA VAL A 58 23.11 2.05 11.49
C VAL A 58 22.89 0.87 12.41
N THR A 59 23.95 0.12 12.69
CA THR A 59 23.91 -1.04 13.59
C THR A 59 23.67 -0.62 15.04
N PRO A 60 23.26 -1.55 15.94
CA PRO A 60 23.19 -1.27 17.37
C PRO A 60 24.51 -0.72 17.93
N GLN A 61 25.64 -1.21 17.42
CA GLN A 61 26.99 -0.80 17.80
C GLN A 61 27.36 0.60 17.29
N GLY A 62 26.54 1.21 16.43
CA GLY A 62 26.76 2.57 15.94
C GLY A 62 27.69 2.64 14.73
N THR A 63 27.74 1.60 13.91
CA THR A 63 28.44 1.61 12.62
C THR A 63 27.43 1.69 11.48
N ALA A 64 27.79 2.29 10.35
CA ALA A 64 26.94 2.23 9.16
C ALA A 64 26.71 0.76 8.75
N ALA A 65 25.48 0.40 8.42
CA ALA A 65 25.14 -0.96 8.05
C ALA A 65 25.59 -1.30 6.61
N GLY A 66 26.21 -2.47 6.43
CA GLY A 66 26.66 -2.98 5.13
C GLY A 66 27.80 -2.17 4.48
N ALA A 67 27.96 -2.31 3.17
CA ALA A 67 28.96 -1.57 2.37
C ALA A 67 28.48 -0.15 1.99
N LEU A 68 27.60 0.46 2.79
CA LEU A 68 27.05 1.79 2.50
C LEU A 68 28.16 2.84 2.56
N ARG A 69 28.60 3.31 1.40
CA ARG A 69 29.56 4.42 1.27
C ARG A 69 28.80 5.71 1.02
N VAL A 70 28.83 6.59 2.00
CA VAL A 70 28.24 7.94 1.94
C VAL A 70 29.40 8.92 1.94
N LYS A 71 29.57 9.71 0.87
CA LYS A 71 30.67 10.68 0.77
C LYS A 71 30.29 12.04 1.33
N ASP A 72 29.02 12.40 1.21
CA ASP A 72 28.49 13.69 1.62
C ASP A 72 27.02 13.59 2.07
N LEU A 73 26.40 14.74 2.35
CA LEU A 73 25.01 14.82 2.78
C LEU A 73 24.02 14.40 1.69
N SER A 74 24.33 14.63 0.41
CA SER A 74 23.46 14.24 -0.71
C SER A 74 23.41 12.73 -0.85
N ASP A 75 24.57 12.07 -0.74
CA ASP A 75 24.65 10.60 -0.69
C ASP A 75 23.86 10.02 0.50
N ALA A 76 23.91 10.71 1.66
CA ALA A 76 23.19 10.29 2.87
C ALA A 76 21.67 10.37 2.67
N GLU A 77 21.19 11.46 2.10
CA GLU A 77 19.78 11.67 1.78
C GLU A 77 19.28 10.64 0.76
N ALA A 78 20.05 10.39 -0.32
CA ALA A 78 19.72 9.38 -1.32
C ALA A 78 19.69 7.97 -0.73
N ALA A 79 20.57 7.64 0.21
CA ALA A 79 20.56 6.36 0.91
C ALA A 79 19.28 6.17 1.76
N VAL A 80 18.91 7.17 2.56
CA VAL A 80 17.68 7.14 3.37
C VAL A 80 16.45 7.04 2.47
N THR A 81 16.39 7.85 1.41
CA THR A 81 15.27 7.86 0.46
C THR A 81 15.07 6.50 -0.20
N ARG A 82 16.15 5.83 -0.63
CA ARG A 82 16.08 4.48 -1.21
C ARG A 82 15.54 3.45 -0.22
N VAL A 83 15.98 3.49 1.04
CA VAL A 83 15.47 2.56 2.06
C VAL A 83 14.00 2.80 2.35
N LEU A 84 13.58 4.06 2.48
CA LEU A 84 12.17 4.40 2.67
C LEU A 84 11.32 3.94 1.48
N ALA A 85 11.75 4.23 0.25
CA ALA A 85 11.05 3.78 -0.95
C ALA A 85 10.95 2.25 -1.02
N LYS A 86 12.03 1.52 -0.67
CA LYS A 86 12.01 0.06 -0.60
C LYS A 86 11.01 -0.45 0.45
N ARG A 87 11.02 0.11 1.66
CA ARG A 87 10.07 -0.28 2.71
C ARG A 87 8.64 0.05 2.34
N ASP A 88 8.40 1.16 1.66
CA ASP A 88 7.07 1.52 1.15
C ASP A 88 6.59 0.50 0.11
N LEU A 89 7.48 0.04 -0.80
CA LEU A 89 7.17 -1.02 -1.75
C LEU A 89 6.89 -2.35 -1.05
N GLU A 90 7.72 -2.74 -0.08
CA GLU A 90 7.51 -3.95 0.73
C GLU A 90 6.19 -3.90 1.50
N ALA A 91 5.87 -2.75 2.11
CA ALA A 91 4.61 -2.55 2.84
C ALA A 91 3.39 -2.60 1.92
N ARG A 92 3.47 -1.99 0.73
CA ARG A 92 2.41 -2.08 -0.29
C ARG A 92 2.23 -3.51 -0.77
N LYS A 93 3.33 -4.23 -1.05
CA LYS A 93 3.27 -5.64 -1.42
C LYS A 93 2.63 -6.48 -0.32
N ALA A 94 3.07 -6.32 0.93
CA ALA A 94 2.50 -7.04 2.07
C ALA A 94 1.00 -6.76 2.25
N THR A 95 0.56 -5.53 2.01
CA THR A 95 -0.85 -5.15 2.02
C THR A 95 -1.62 -5.83 0.88
N GLY A 96 -1.06 -5.83 -0.34
CA GLY A 96 -1.61 -6.55 -1.51
C GLY A 96 -1.79 -8.04 -1.23
N ASP A 97 -0.70 -8.71 -0.84
CA ASP A 97 -0.68 -10.14 -0.51
C ASP A 97 -1.70 -10.49 0.59
N ALA A 98 -1.82 -9.64 1.61
CA ALA A 98 -2.80 -9.83 2.70
C ALA A 98 -4.24 -9.67 2.22
N GLY A 99 -4.52 -8.68 1.37
CA GLY A 99 -5.85 -8.46 0.81
C GLY A 99 -6.29 -9.60 -0.11
N GLU A 100 -5.40 -10.09 -0.98
CA GLU A 100 -5.67 -11.26 -1.83
C GLU A 100 -5.94 -12.51 -0.99
N ARG A 101 -5.11 -12.79 0.02
CA ARG A 101 -5.32 -13.91 0.93
C ARG A 101 -6.67 -13.82 1.65
N ALA A 102 -6.99 -12.65 2.19
CA ALA A 102 -8.25 -12.44 2.89
C ALA A 102 -9.45 -12.58 1.94
N LEU A 103 -9.35 -12.12 0.69
CA LEU A 103 -10.39 -12.32 -0.33
C LEU A 103 -10.59 -13.81 -0.64
N LEU A 104 -9.51 -14.57 -0.83
CA LEU A 104 -9.58 -16.02 -1.07
C LEU A 104 -10.23 -16.77 0.10
N GLU A 105 -9.89 -16.39 1.33
CA GLU A 105 -10.51 -16.93 2.55
C GLU A 105 -12.02 -16.64 2.58
N LEU A 106 -12.42 -15.39 2.36
CA LEU A 106 -13.83 -15.00 2.29
C LEU A 106 -14.62 -15.74 1.20
N LEU A 107 -14.04 -15.90 0.01
CA LEU A 107 -14.67 -16.65 -1.07
C LEU A 107 -14.88 -18.11 -0.66
N ARG A 108 -13.87 -18.76 -0.08
CA ARG A 108 -13.98 -20.15 0.40
C ARG A 108 -15.01 -20.30 1.52
N GLU A 109 -15.03 -19.40 2.50
CA GLU A 109 -15.99 -19.41 3.61
C GLU A 109 -17.43 -19.19 3.15
N SER A 110 -17.62 -18.42 2.07
CA SER A 110 -18.93 -18.22 1.45
C SER A 110 -19.46 -19.44 0.68
N GLY A 111 -18.65 -20.50 0.53
CA GLY A 111 -18.98 -21.67 -0.27
C GLY A 111 -18.79 -21.46 -1.78
N ALA A 112 -17.98 -20.47 -2.18
CA ALA A 112 -17.62 -20.28 -3.58
C ALA A 112 -16.92 -21.54 -4.13
N GLN A 113 -17.26 -21.89 -5.36
CA GLN A 113 -16.69 -23.00 -6.10
C GLN A 113 -15.57 -22.50 -7.03
N ASP A 114 -14.75 -23.41 -7.55
CA ASP A 114 -13.69 -23.12 -8.54
C ASP A 114 -12.78 -21.94 -8.17
N VAL A 115 -12.51 -21.73 -6.88
CA VAL A 115 -11.66 -20.63 -6.40
C VAL A 115 -10.22 -20.87 -6.85
N PHE A 116 -9.78 -20.08 -7.81
CA PHE A 116 -8.49 -20.18 -8.48
C PHE A 116 -7.72 -18.87 -8.35
N HIS A 117 -6.50 -18.94 -7.79
CA HIS A 117 -5.61 -17.78 -7.63
C HIS A 117 -4.81 -17.62 -8.92
N ALA A 118 -5.38 -16.91 -9.90
CA ALA A 118 -4.80 -16.71 -11.22
C ALA A 118 -3.44 -16.00 -11.15
N ALA A 119 -3.29 -14.99 -10.28
CA ALA A 119 -2.02 -14.28 -10.08
C ALA A 119 -0.87 -15.18 -9.57
N ALA A 120 -1.18 -16.27 -8.86
CA ALA A 120 -0.14 -17.22 -8.44
C ALA A 120 0.37 -18.12 -9.59
N GLU A 121 -0.43 -18.25 -10.65
CA GLU A 121 -0.16 -19.16 -11.77
C GLU A 121 0.37 -18.40 -13.00
N SER A 122 -0.23 -17.25 -13.33
CA SER A 122 0.24 -16.39 -14.42
C SER A 122 -0.34 -14.97 -14.39
N ASP A 123 0.52 -13.98 -14.57
CA ASP A 123 0.12 -12.57 -14.79
C ASP A 123 -0.62 -12.34 -16.13
N SER A 124 -0.66 -13.34 -17.02
CA SER A 124 -1.25 -13.22 -18.36
C SER A 124 -2.78 -13.21 -18.39
N TYR A 125 -3.45 -13.63 -17.31
CA TYR A 125 -4.91 -13.66 -17.24
C TYR A 125 -5.55 -12.26 -17.13
N GLY A 126 -4.83 -11.29 -16.54
CA GLY A 126 -5.33 -9.93 -16.36
C GLY A 126 -6.39 -9.76 -15.26
N TYR A 127 -6.45 -10.72 -14.33
CA TYR A 127 -7.21 -10.68 -13.07
C TYR A 127 -6.51 -11.58 -12.04
N ASP A 128 -6.74 -11.32 -10.75
CA ASP A 128 -6.03 -12.00 -9.67
C ASP A 128 -6.69 -13.32 -9.26
N VAL A 129 -8.03 -13.36 -9.23
CA VAL A 129 -8.79 -14.50 -8.72
C VAL A 129 -9.94 -14.83 -9.66
N ALA A 130 -10.11 -16.11 -9.99
CA ALA A 130 -11.37 -16.61 -10.57
C ALA A 130 -12.15 -17.38 -9.50
N ALA A 131 -13.47 -17.23 -9.48
CA ALA A 131 -14.33 -17.98 -8.58
C ALA A 131 -15.74 -18.11 -9.15
N THR A 132 -16.47 -19.13 -8.72
CA THR A 132 -17.89 -19.31 -8.98
C THR A 132 -18.67 -19.07 -7.69
N VAL A 133 -19.38 -17.96 -7.59
CA VAL A 133 -20.17 -17.58 -6.40
C VAL A 133 -21.65 -17.61 -6.77
N ALA A 134 -22.46 -18.35 -6.01
CA ALA A 134 -23.89 -18.52 -6.30
C ALA A 134 -24.19 -18.90 -7.76
N GLY A 135 -23.36 -19.80 -8.33
CA GLY A 135 -23.49 -20.26 -9.73
C GLY A 135 -22.99 -19.27 -10.79
N ARG A 136 -22.40 -18.14 -10.39
CA ARG A 136 -21.83 -17.14 -11.32
C ARG A 136 -20.32 -17.14 -11.27
N ARG A 137 -19.70 -17.28 -12.45
CA ARG A 137 -18.26 -17.10 -12.61
C ARG A 137 -17.90 -15.62 -12.55
N LEU A 138 -16.85 -15.32 -11.81
CA LEU A 138 -16.27 -14.00 -11.61
C LEU A 138 -14.79 -14.08 -11.94
N HIS A 139 -14.27 -13.03 -12.58
CA HIS A 139 -12.84 -12.77 -12.71
C HIS A 139 -12.56 -11.50 -11.92
N ILE A 140 -11.77 -11.61 -10.86
CA ILE A 140 -11.67 -10.60 -9.81
C ILE A 140 -10.27 -10.01 -9.83
N GLU A 141 -10.21 -8.71 -10.04
CA GLU A 141 -9.04 -7.89 -9.73
C GLU A 141 -9.14 -7.41 -8.28
N CYS A 142 -8.16 -7.74 -7.45
CA CYS A 142 -8.13 -7.44 -6.03
C CYS A 142 -7.18 -6.27 -5.75
N LYS A 143 -7.70 -5.17 -5.19
CA LYS A 143 -6.87 -4.07 -4.69
C LYS A 143 -7.01 -3.93 -3.17
N ALA A 144 -5.89 -3.95 -2.46
CA ALA A 144 -5.87 -3.90 -1.01
C ALA A 144 -5.41 -2.54 -0.48
N THR A 145 -5.93 -2.13 0.67
CA THR A 145 -5.47 -0.93 1.38
C THR A 145 -5.64 -1.08 2.89
N THR A 146 -4.88 -0.32 3.66
CA THR A 146 -5.09 -0.13 5.10
C THR A 146 -5.74 1.22 5.42
N ASP A 147 -5.91 2.10 4.42
CA ASP A 147 -6.53 3.41 4.57
C ASP A 147 -8.07 3.32 4.45
N ALA A 148 -8.74 3.40 5.59
CA ALA A 148 -10.20 3.42 5.70
C ALA A 148 -10.85 4.76 5.30
N ARG A 149 -10.07 5.83 5.06
CA ARG A 149 -10.62 7.18 4.81
C ARG A 149 -11.00 7.39 3.36
N GLN A 150 -10.17 6.90 2.44
CA GLN A 150 -10.35 7.09 1.01
C GLN A 150 -9.81 5.90 0.23
N LEU A 151 -10.66 5.24 -0.56
CA LEU A 151 -10.20 4.23 -1.50
C LEU A 151 -9.46 4.92 -2.66
N THR A 152 -8.20 4.54 -2.84
CA THR A 152 -7.41 4.83 -4.05
C THR A 152 -7.07 3.52 -4.72
N VAL A 153 -7.38 3.38 -6.01
CA VAL A 153 -6.97 2.23 -6.81
C VAL A 153 -6.02 2.69 -7.91
N HIS A 154 -5.04 1.85 -8.20
CA HIS A 154 -4.14 2.02 -9.33
C HIS A 154 -4.52 0.94 -10.34
N LEU A 155 -4.82 1.34 -11.57
CA LEU A 155 -5.14 0.42 -12.66
C LEU A 155 -4.08 0.56 -13.75
N SER A 156 -3.47 -0.54 -14.15
CA SER A 156 -2.60 -0.59 -15.31
C SER A 156 -3.42 -0.59 -16.60
N ARG A 157 -2.77 -0.27 -17.73
CA ARG A 157 -3.41 -0.34 -19.04
C ARG A 157 -3.88 -1.75 -19.36
N ASN A 158 -3.09 -2.76 -19.00
CA ASN A 158 -3.45 -4.15 -19.23
C ASN A 158 -4.72 -4.54 -18.45
N GLU A 159 -4.76 -4.24 -17.15
CA GLU A 159 -5.94 -4.49 -16.30
C GLU A 159 -7.19 -3.77 -16.85
N PHE A 160 -7.04 -2.54 -17.34
CA PHE A 160 -8.14 -1.79 -17.94
C PHE A 160 -8.64 -2.41 -19.24
N GLU A 161 -7.75 -2.83 -20.14
CA GLU A 161 -8.17 -3.48 -21.38
C GLU A 161 -8.79 -4.86 -21.11
N THR A 162 -8.26 -5.64 -20.16
CA THR A 162 -8.91 -6.87 -19.70
C THR A 162 -10.30 -6.58 -19.15
N MET A 163 -10.44 -5.61 -18.25
CA MET A 163 -11.75 -5.14 -17.77
C MET A 163 -12.67 -4.72 -18.93
N ARG A 164 -12.14 -4.16 -20.02
CA ARG A 164 -12.96 -3.76 -21.17
C ARG A 164 -13.46 -4.95 -21.99
N MET A 165 -12.62 -5.97 -22.14
CA MET A 165 -12.90 -7.13 -22.99
C MET A 165 -13.69 -8.20 -22.25
N ASP A 166 -13.44 -8.37 -20.95
CA ASP A 166 -14.00 -9.46 -20.17
C ASP A 166 -15.27 -9.02 -19.42
N PRO A 167 -16.47 -9.53 -19.76
CA PRO A 167 -17.70 -9.19 -19.07
C PRO A 167 -17.75 -9.67 -17.61
N LEU A 168 -16.99 -10.71 -17.25
CA LEU A 168 -16.94 -11.30 -15.91
C LEU A 168 -15.97 -10.58 -14.96
N TRP A 169 -15.17 -9.67 -15.52
CA TRP A 169 -14.18 -8.91 -14.77
C TRP A 169 -14.84 -7.91 -13.81
N ILE A 170 -14.46 -7.97 -12.54
CA ILE A 170 -14.86 -7.04 -11.48
C ILE A 170 -13.65 -6.58 -10.68
N LEU A 171 -13.66 -5.32 -10.22
CA LEU A 171 -12.65 -4.81 -9.29
C LEU A 171 -13.20 -4.87 -7.86
N VAL A 172 -12.56 -5.68 -7.02
CA VAL A 172 -12.85 -5.80 -5.59
C VAL A 172 -11.76 -5.11 -4.80
N ALA A 173 -12.15 -4.23 -3.88
CA ALA A 173 -11.25 -3.58 -2.95
C ALA A 173 -11.43 -4.13 -1.53
N VAL A 174 -10.31 -4.43 -0.87
CA VAL A 174 -10.26 -4.99 0.48
C VAL A 174 -9.59 -3.99 1.43
N LEU A 175 -10.30 -3.60 2.48
CA LEU A 175 -9.69 -2.94 3.63
C LEU A 175 -9.07 -4.02 4.52
N VAL A 176 -7.76 -3.98 4.68
CA VAL A 176 -6.98 -4.93 5.47
C VAL A 176 -6.71 -4.35 6.85
N GLY A 177 -6.98 -5.12 7.90
CA GLY A 177 -6.67 -4.78 9.28
C GLY A 177 -5.20 -5.01 9.63
N GLU A 178 -4.79 -4.58 10.83
CA GLU A 178 -3.42 -4.83 11.32
C GLU A 178 -3.10 -6.32 11.49
N ASP A 179 -4.12 -7.15 11.69
CA ASP A 179 -4.04 -8.61 11.73
C ASP A 179 -3.97 -9.27 10.35
N GLY A 180 -3.97 -8.47 9.27
CA GLY A 180 -3.96 -8.98 7.89
C GLY A 180 -5.31 -9.55 7.43
N GLN A 181 -6.37 -9.39 8.23
CA GLN A 181 -7.72 -9.87 7.94
C GLN A 181 -8.55 -8.82 7.20
N ALA A 182 -9.52 -9.26 6.40
CA ALA A 182 -10.47 -8.37 5.74
C ALA A 182 -11.40 -7.70 6.77
N ARG A 183 -11.39 -6.36 6.79
CA ARG A 183 -12.30 -5.55 7.61
C ARG A 183 -13.51 -5.07 6.83
N GLN A 184 -13.33 -4.87 5.53
CA GLN A 184 -14.39 -4.51 4.61
C GLN A 184 -14.01 -4.94 3.19
N VAL A 185 -15.01 -5.37 2.44
CA VAL A 185 -14.89 -5.67 1.00
C VAL A 185 -15.93 -4.84 0.25
N VAL A 186 -15.52 -4.22 -0.85
CA VAL A 186 -16.41 -3.51 -1.77
C VAL A 186 -16.07 -3.87 -3.21
N THR A 187 -17.07 -3.81 -4.07
CA THR A 187 -16.89 -3.84 -5.53
C THR A 187 -16.93 -2.41 -6.06
N VAL A 188 -16.00 -2.06 -6.94
CA VAL A 188 -15.98 -0.74 -7.60
C VAL A 188 -16.77 -0.81 -8.90
N ASP A 189 -17.57 0.22 -9.16
CA ASP A 189 -18.40 0.32 -10.35
C ASP A 189 -17.55 0.35 -11.63
N ARG A 190 -17.76 -0.67 -12.47
CA ARG A 190 -17.02 -0.85 -13.73
C ARG A 190 -17.37 0.20 -14.78
N ALA A 191 -18.63 0.64 -14.85
CA ALA A 191 -19.04 1.65 -15.83
C ALA A 191 -18.38 2.99 -15.51
N TRP A 192 -18.30 3.34 -14.23
CA TRP A 192 -17.58 4.49 -13.74
C TRP A 192 -16.07 4.38 -14.02
N LEU A 193 -15.42 3.24 -13.74
CA LEU A 193 -14.00 3.04 -14.07
C LEU A 193 -13.73 3.26 -15.56
N ARG A 194 -14.59 2.72 -16.44
CA ARG A 194 -14.51 2.95 -17.89
C ARG A 194 -14.64 4.43 -18.27
N ALA A 195 -15.60 5.14 -17.67
CA ALA A 195 -15.84 6.54 -17.97
C ALA A 195 -14.77 7.48 -17.39
N ALA A 196 -14.15 7.12 -16.27
CA ALA A 196 -13.15 7.92 -15.58
C ALA A 196 -11.72 7.71 -16.09
N ALA A 197 -11.46 6.63 -16.84
CA ALA A 197 -10.12 6.33 -17.34
C ALA A 197 -9.61 7.37 -18.35
N PRO A 198 -8.29 7.65 -18.38
CA PRO A 198 -7.73 8.56 -19.37
C PRO A 198 -7.98 8.07 -20.81
N ALA A 199 -8.25 9.01 -21.71
CA ALA A 199 -8.22 8.75 -23.14
C ALA A 199 -6.80 8.93 -23.68
N ASP A 200 -6.39 8.06 -24.61
CA ASP A 200 -5.19 8.31 -25.41
C ASP A 200 -5.48 9.50 -26.34
N THR A 201 -4.61 10.51 -26.33
CA THR A 201 -4.82 11.75 -27.09
C THR A 201 -4.14 11.75 -28.45
N THR A 202 -3.16 10.89 -28.66
CA THR A 202 -2.38 10.76 -29.90
C THR A 202 -2.02 9.31 -30.15
N GLY A 203 -1.75 8.92 -31.41
CA GLY A 203 -1.39 7.54 -31.75
C GLY A 203 -0.04 7.08 -31.18
N ASP A 204 0.88 8.02 -30.92
CA ASP A 204 2.25 7.72 -30.49
C ASP A 204 2.42 7.70 -28.96
N VAL A 205 1.41 8.14 -28.21
CA VAL A 205 1.44 8.21 -26.75
C VAL A 205 0.21 7.56 -26.18
N ARG A 206 0.43 6.53 -25.36
CA ARG A 206 -0.60 5.82 -24.61
C ARG A 206 -0.36 5.96 -23.11
N TRP A 207 -1.42 6.00 -22.32
CA TRP A 207 -1.27 5.92 -20.87
C TRP A 207 -0.92 4.48 -20.45
N GLU A 208 -0.08 4.34 -19.42
CA GLU A 208 0.39 3.05 -18.90
C GLU A 208 -0.29 2.66 -17.59
N SER A 209 -0.51 3.61 -16.69
CA SER A 209 -1.26 3.42 -15.46
C SER A 209 -2.06 4.68 -15.08
N ALA A 210 -3.14 4.48 -14.34
CA ALA A 210 -3.98 5.56 -13.84
C ALA A 210 -4.30 5.35 -12.35
N ARG A 211 -4.29 6.45 -11.59
CA ARG A 211 -4.66 6.49 -10.18
C ARG A 211 -6.07 7.06 -10.05
N PHE A 212 -6.96 6.29 -9.46
CA PHE A 212 -8.35 6.68 -9.24
C PHE A 212 -8.60 6.89 -7.76
N ARG A 213 -9.12 8.07 -7.41
CA ARG A 213 -9.75 8.31 -6.11
C ARG A 213 -11.22 7.92 -6.25
N VAL A 214 -11.60 6.77 -5.71
CA VAL A 214 -12.95 6.21 -5.92
C VAL A 214 -13.97 6.94 -5.05
N PRO A 215 -15.02 7.55 -5.62
CA PRO A 215 -16.09 8.16 -4.86
C PRO A 215 -16.92 7.10 -4.12
N SER A 216 -17.41 7.43 -2.92
CA SER A 216 -18.14 6.47 -2.07
C SER A 216 -19.38 5.83 -2.72
N GLN A 217 -20.05 6.59 -3.59
CA GLN A 217 -21.22 6.20 -4.36
C GLN A 217 -20.91 5.26 -5.53
N MET A 218 -19.64 5.16 -5.95
CA MET A 218 -19.18 4.28 -7.03
C MET A 218 -18.67 2.94 -6.50
N MET A 219 -19.00 2.63 -5.24
CA MET A 219 -18.67 1.36 -4.60
C MET A 219 -19.98 0.65 -4.26
N ALA A 220 -19.94 -0.67 -4.13
CA ALA A 220 -21.03 -1.47 -3.59
C ALA A 220 -20.46 -2.36 -2.48
N PRO A 221 -21.08 -2.43 -1.28
CA PRO A 221 -20.62 -3.33 -0.22
C PRO A 221 -20.70 -4.79 -0.65
N GLY A 222 -19.65 -5.55 -0.31
CA GLY A 222 -19.49 -6.95 -0.68
C GLY A 222 -18.96 -7.16 -2.11
N ILE A 223 -19.16 -8.37 -2.60
CA ILE A 223 -18.83 -8.74 -3.99
C ILE A 223 -20.11 -8.69 -4.81
N THR A 224 -20.11 -7.94 -5.92
CA THR A 224 -21.26 -7.79 -6.81
C THR A 224 -20.93 -8.19 -8.24
N ALA A 225 -21.85 -8.90 -8.89
CA ALA A 225 -21.78 -9.24 -10.30
C ALA A 225 -22.92 -8.52 -11.04
N GLY A 226 -22.59 -7.42 -11.73
CA GLY A 226 -23.61 -6.50 -12.26
C GLY A 226 -24.37 -5.81 -11.12
N SER A 227 -25.71 -5.86 -11.14
CA SER A 227 -26.55 -5.28 -10.09
C SER A 227 -26.79 -6.22 -8.90
N GLU A 228 -26.31 -7.46 -8.96
CA GLU A 228 -26.60 -8.48 -7.95
C GLU A 228 -25.43 -8.63 -6.98
N ARG A 229 -25.76 -8.70 -5.68
CA ARG A 229 -24.79 -8.99 -4.63
C ARG A 229 -24.64 -10.50 -4.50
N VAL A 230 -23.43 -10.99 -4.76
CA VAL A 230 -23.10 -12.42 -4.72
C VAL A 230 -22.42 -12.83 -3.42
N LEU A 231 -21.79 -11.89 -2.71
CA LEU A 231 -21.25 -12.10 -1.36
C LEU A 231 -21.53 -10.86 -0.49
N ALA A 232 -22.16 -11.06 0.67
CA ALA A 232 -22.48 -10.00 1.62
C ALA A 232 -21.22 -9.40 2.28
N HIS A 233 -21.37 -8.24 2.91
CA HIS A 233 -20.24 -7.62 3.63
C HIS A 233 -19.76 -8.55 4.75
N HIS A 234 -18.51 -9.02 4.66
CA HIS A 234 -17.85 -9.72 5.74
C HIS A 234 -16.94 -8.74 6.48
N GLY A 235 -17.36 -8.36 7.68
CA GLY A 235 -16.59 -7.50 8.56
C GLY A 235 -17.32 -7.34 9.88
N GLN A 236 -16.64 -7.65 10.98
CA GLN A 236 -17.14 -7.27 12.31
C GLN A 236 -17.22 -5.74 12.35
N GLU A 237 -18.41 -5.20 12.64
CA GLU A 237 -18.62 -3.77 12.81
C GLU A 237 -17.66 -3.23 13.87
N ALA A 238 -16.68 -2.45 13.45
CA ALA A 238 -16.05 -1.49 14.35
C ALA A 238 -17.10 -0.41 14.60
N ALA A 239 -17.82 -0.53 15.72
CA ALA A 239 -18.88 0.38 16.13
C ALA A 239 -18.52 1.84 15.86
N GLY A 240 -19.27 2.50 14.96
CA GLY A 240 -19.24 3.95 14.77
C GLY A 240 -18.25 4.54 13.75
N LEU A 241 -17.38 3.75 13.10
CA LEU A 241 -16.45 4.28 12.08
C LEU A 241 -17.04 4.17 10.66
N ARG A 242 -17.25 5.30 9.99
CA ARG A 242 -17.56 5.33 8.55
C ARG A 242 -16.33 4.93 7.75
N VAL A 243 -16.31 3.72 7.23
CA VAL A 243 -15.26 3.27 6.31
C VAL A 243 -15.60 3.73 4.90
N TRP A 244 -14.67 4.43 4.26
CA TRP A 244 -14.82 5.06 2.94
C TRP A 244 -16.11 5.87 2.78
N GLY A 245 -16.55 6.52 3.86
CA GLY A 245 -17.75 7.36 3.88
C GLY A 245 -19.08 6.61 4.01
N ARG A 246 -19.07 5.28 4.17
CA ARG A 246 -20.29 4.47 4.34
C ARG A 246 -20.48 3.98 5.78
N SER A 247 -21.71 4.03 6.27
CA SER A 247 -22.19 3.25 7.41
C SER A 247 -22.49 1.83 6.93
N GLY A 248 -22.09 0.80 7.70
CA GLY A 248 -22.48 -0.58 7.42
C GLY A 248 -23.98 -0.71 7.69
N ASP A 249 -24.78 -1.00 6.67
CA ASP A 249 -26.19 -1.33 6.86
C ASP A 249 -26.38 -2.84 6.80
N LEU A 250 -26.90 -3.35 7.92
CA LEU A 250 -27.36 -4.71 8.18
C LEU A 250 -28.46 -5.13 7.21
N ALA A 251 -28.24 -6.23 6.51
CA ALA A 251 -29.33 -7.15 6.15
C ALA A 251 -28.74 -8.55 5.88
N LEU A 252 -29.05 -9.48 6.78
CA LEU A 252 -29.01 -10.90 6.48
C LEU A 252 -30.02 -11.14 5.35
N LEU A 253 -29.56 -11.68 4.23
CA LEU A 253 -30.47 -12.30 3.27
C LEU A 253 -30.99 -13.59 3.94
N SER A 254 -32.26 -13.55 4.34
CA SER A 254 -33.05 -14.72 4.72
C SER A 254 -33.32 -15.61 3.52
#